data_AF-A0A1E3U802-F1
#
_entry.id   AF-A0A1E3U802-F1
#
_cell.length_a   1.000
_cell.length_b   1.000
_cell.length_c   1.000
_cell.angle_alpha   90.00
_cell.angle_beta   90.00
_cell.angle_gamma   90.00
#
_symmetry.space_group_name_H-M   'P 1'
#
loop_
_entity.id
_entity.type
_entity.pdbx_description
1 polymer ?
#
loop_
_entity_poly.entity_id
_entity_poly.type
_entity_poly.pdbx_seq_one_letter_code
_entity_poly.pdbx_strand_id
1 'polypeptide(L)'
;MAKKLHAAQTTDSPYAGGLKISITSTLGQIPIEGATVSIALTESPDVILDTLTTDASGQTDVVELPAPPLDYSLSPSEQRPYSEYNITVEAPGYEPVVVEGSEILPDVLSLQPIALIPEAVPGQEEDIVIPDHTLYGDYPPKIPEAEIKPVDETGEIVLSRVVIPEYVVVHDGVPTDSSAPNYYVRYTDYIKNVASSEIYATWPESTIYANILAIMSFTLNRVYTEWYRNQGYNFTITSSTAFDQKWIYGRNIYENISYLVDTIFANYLSRPGVRQPILTSYCDGRRVNCSGLSQWGSKYLGDEGYSAMEIIHYYYGSDMYINTADAISGIPSSWPGYTLTIGSSGAKVLQMQEQLNRISQNYPAIPYVAADGVYGQQTADAVKVFQRVFGLPQTGAVDYPTWYEISRIFVGVSRIAEPD
;
A
#
# COMPACT_ATOMS: atom_id res chain seq x y z
N MET A 1 8.70 36.89 0.14
CA MET A 1 7.68 37.80 0.72
C MET A 1 6.51 36.96 1.17
N ALA A 2 6.11 37.15 2.43
CA ALA A 2 5.14 36.40 3.23
C ALA A 2 4.06 35.59 2.47
N LYS A 3 4.16 34.25 2.49
CA LYS A 3 3.00 33.35 2.40
C LYS A 3 2.31 33.42 3.76
N LYS A 4 1.16 34.09 3.81
CA LYS A 4 0.36 34.33 5.02
C LYS A 4 -0.89 33.46 4.97
N LEU A 5 -1.20 32.90 6.14
CA LEU A 5 -2.38 32.12 6.55
C LEU A 5 -2.46 30.69 6.01
N HIS A 6 -1.81 29.77 6.73
CA HIS A 6 -2.40 28.45 6.96
C HIS A 6 -3.73 28.69 7.68
N ALA A 7 -4.84 28.27 7.07
CA ALA A 7 -6.09 28.19 7.79
C ALA A 7 -5.86 27.18 8.93
N ALA A 8 -6.03 27.64 10.18
CA ALA A 8 -5.94 26.79 11.36
C ALA A 8 -6.80 25.55 11.14
N GLN A 9 -6.22 24.35 11.27
CA GLN A 9 -6.99 23.12 11.38
C GLN A 9 -7.63 23.15 12.74
N THR A 10 -8.78 23.81 12.84
CA THR A 10 -9.47 23.92 14.11
C THR A 10 -9.96 22.54 14.49
N THR A 11 -9.67 22.14 15.71
CA THR A 11 -10.33 21.04 16.45
C THR A 11 -11.86 21.10 16.41
N ASP A 12 -12.44 22.21 15.93
CA ASP A 12 -13.86 22.45 15.66
C ASP A 12 -14.35 22.10 14.23
N SER A 13 -13.54 21.42 13.39
CA SER A 13 -14.04 20.94 12.08
C SER A 13 -15.21 19.96 12.29
N PRO A 14 -16.35 20.14 11.60
CA PRO A 14 -17.44 19.18 11.65
C PRO A 14 -17.16 17.91 10.82
N TYR A 15 -16.05 17.88 10.07
CA TYR A 15 -15.62 16.75 9.26
C TYR A 15 -14.52 15.99 9.98
N ALA A 16 -14.52 14.66 9.84
CA ALA A 16 -13.54 13.79 10.46
C ALA A 16 -13.12 12.67 9.50
N GLY A 17 -11.92 12.14 9.74
CA GLY A 17 -11.44 10.91 9.13
C GLY A 17 -11.01 9.92 10.21
N GLY A 18 -11.17 8.64 9.92
CA GLY A 18 -10.75 7.58 10.82
C GLY A 18 -9.24 7.37 10.74
N LEU A 19 -8.61 7.05 11.86
CA LEU A 19 -7.22 6.57 11.93
C LEU A 19 -7.17 5.26 12.73
N LYS A 20 -6.51 4.26 12.16
CA LYS A 20 -6.14 3.02 12.84
C LYS A 20 -4.64 2.79 12.72
N ILE A 21 -4.00 2.48 13.83
CA ILE A 21 -2.54 2.27 13.89
C ILE A 21 -2.27 0.78 14.14
N SER A 22 -1.31 0.22 13.42
CA SER A 22 -0.84 -1.16 13.58
C SER A 22 0.65 -1.16 13.86
N ILE A 23 1.06 -1.79 14.96
CA ILE A 23 2.41 -1.75 15.47
C ILE A 23 3.00 -3.16 15.48
N THR A 24 4.13 -3.31 14.79
CA THR A 24 4.90 -4.55 14.75
C THR A 24 6.36 -4.32 15.13
N SER A 25 7.11 -5.39 15.40
CA SER A 25 8.57 -5.31 15.54
C SER A 25 9.28 -5.21 14.18
N THR A 26 10.46 -4.60 14.12
CA THR A 26 11.34 -4.71 12.94
C THR A 26 11.94 -6.10 12.73
N LEU A 27 11.90 -6.97 13.76
CA LEU A 27 12.38 -8.36 13.67
C LEU A 27 11.44 -9.29 12.87
N GLY A 28 10.29 -8.78 12.41
CA GLY A 28 9.35 -9.51 11.58
C GLY A 28 7.90 -9.08 11.84
N GLN A 29 6.93 -9.80 11.29
CA GLN A 29 5.50 -9.50 11.50
C GLN A 29 5.01 -9.99 12.88
N ILE A 30 5.63 -9.48 13.93
CA ILE A 30 5.28 -9.74 15.32
C ILE A 30 4.51 -8.52 15.83
N PRO A 31 3.21 -8.66 16.17
CA PRO A 31 2.45 -7.56 16.74
C PRO A 31 2.97 -7.18 18.13
N ILE A 32 2.90 -5.88 18.46
CA ILE A 32 3.30 -5.38 19.77
C ILE A 32 2.04 -4.95 20.54
N GLU A 33 1.66 -5.75 21.53
CA GLU A 33 0.55 -5.48 22.45
C GLU A 33 0.97 -4.46 23.53
N GLY A 34 0.04 -3.59 23.94
CA GLY A 34 0.27 -2.65 25.03
C GLY A 34 1.17 -1.46 24.68
N ALA A 35 1.48 -1.24 23.40
CA ALA A 35 2.18 -0.04 22.96
C ALA A 35 1.28 1.19 23.17
N THR A 36 1.85 2.26 23.70
CA THR A 36 1.16 3.54 23.90
C THR A 36 1.34 4.40 22.67
N VAL A 37 0.23 4.93 22.15
CA VAL A 37 0.20 5.75 20.94
C VAL A 37 -0.37 7.11 21.31
N SER A 38 0.42 8.16 21.13
CA SER A 38 -0.02 9.54 21.37
C SER A 38 -0.17 10.27 20.04
N ILE A 39 -1.29 10.96 19.85
CA ILE A 39 -1.62 11.65 18.60
C ILE A 39 -1.74 13.15 18.87
N ALA A 40 -1.05 13.95 18.07
CA ALA A 40 -1.12 15.41 18.12
C ALA A 40 -1.23 15.99 16.70
N LEU A 41 -1.81 17.20 16.56
CA LEU A 41 -1.73 17.91 15.28
C LEU A 41 -0.28 18.32 15.01
N THR A 42 0.18 18.19 13.77
CA THR A 42 1.55 18.58 13.38
C THR A 42 1.82 20.07 13.62
N GLU A 43 0.80 20.93 13.51
CA GLU A 43 0.91 22.36 13.82
C GLU A 43 0.85 22.70 15.32
N SER A 44 0.56 21.72 16.18
CA SER A 44 0.50 21.88 17.64
C SER A 44 0.96 20.59 18.36
N PRO A 45 2.24 20.19 18.17
CA PRO A 45 2.73 18.88 18.60
C PRO A 45 2.76 18.69 20.12
N ASP A 46 2.78 19.79 20.89
CA ASP A 46 2.75 19.76 22.36
C ASP A 46 1.37 19.42 22.95
N VAL A 47 0.32 19.40 22.12
CA VAL A 47 -1.07 19.15 22.55
C VAL A 47 -1.49 17.76 22.08
N ILE A 48 -1.45 16.80 23.01
CA ILE A 48 -1.96 15.45 22.76
C ILE A 48 -3.48 15.48 22.68
N LEU A 49 -4.02 15.06 21.55
CA LEU A 49 -5.45 14.98 21.27
C LEU A 49 -6.05 13.66 21.70
N ASP A 50 -5.31 12.56 21.50
CA ASP A 50 -5.73 11.23 21.91
C ASP A 50 -4.54 10.38 22.36
N THR A 51 -4.81 9.39 23.20
CA THR A 51 -3.85 8.38 23.63
C THR A 51 -4.50 7.00 23.56
N LEU A 52 -3.99 6.16 22.67
CA LEU A 52 -4.50 4.82 22.40
C LEU A 52 -3.51 3.76 22.92
N THR A 53 -3.99 2.53 23.03
CA THR A 53 -3.16 1.37 23.36
C THR A 53 -3.44 0.25 22.38
N THR A 54 -2.40 -0.48 21.96
CA THR A 54 -2.56 -1.62 21.05
C THR A 54 -3.08 -2.87 21.75
N ASP A 55 -3.93 -3.61 21.05
CA ASP A 55 -4.44 -4.92 21.44
C ASP A 55 -3.42 -6.05 21.17
N ALA A 56 -3.82 -7.30 21.43
CA ALA A 56 -3.01 -8.50 21.19
C ALA A 56 -2.65 -8.75 19.70
N SER A 57 -3.26 -8.01 18.77
CA SER A 57 -2.92 -8.01 17.34
C SER A 57 -2.03 -6.83 16.95
N GLY A 58 -1.58 -6.04 17.94
CA GLY A 58 -0.76 -4.85 17.73
C GLY A 58 -1.57 -3.68 17.17
N GLN A 59 -2.88 -3.67 17.32
CA GLN A 59 -3.75 -2.66 16.69
C GLN A 59 -4.44 -1.78 17.71
N THR A 60 -4.58 -0.50 17.38
CA THR A 60 -5.46 0.40 18.13
C THR A 60 -6.91 0.22 17.70
N ASP A 61 -7.84 0.68 18.54
CA ASP A 61 -9.18 1.06 18.07
C ASP A 61 -9.08 2.19 17.02
N VAL A 62 -10.15 2.37 16.24
CA VAL A 62 -10.25 3.49 15.31
C VAL A 62 -10.56 4.76 16.09
N VAL A 63 -9.78 5.81 15.87
CA VAL A 63 -10.06 7.16 16.37
C VAL A 63 -10.54 8.05 15.22
N GLU A 64 -11.56 8.87 15.48
CA GLU A 64 -12.01 9.91 14.56
C GLU A 64 -11.26 11.21 14.82
N LEU A 65 -10.60 11.73 13.81
CA LEU A 65 -9.76 12.93 13.90
C LEU A 65 -10.29 14.04 12.98
N PRO A 66 -10.31 15.31 13.44
CA PRO A 66 -10.74 16.44 12.62
C PRO A 66 -10.03 16.52 11.27
N ALA A 67 -10.80 16.53 10.18
CA ALA A 67 -10.31 16.62 8.81
C ALA A 67 -10.88 17.87 8.11
N PRO A 68 -10.26 18.34 7.01
CA PRO A 68 -10.85 19.41 6.19
C PRO A 68 -12.14 18.95 5.48
N PRO A 69 -12.92 19.89 4.92
CA PRO A 69 -14.09 19.54 4.11
C PRO A 69 -13.75 18.65 2.92
N LEU A 70 -14.60 17.66 2.63
CA LEU A 70 -14.45 16.70 1.52
C LEU A 70 -14.21 17.40 0.18
N ASP A 71 -14.91 18.51 -0.06
CA ASP A 71 -14.90 19.36 -1.24
C ASP A 71 -13.48 19.75 -1.69
N TYR A 72 -12.54 19.88 -0.74
CA TYR A 72 -11.16 20.28 -1.01
C TYR A 72 -10.38 19.21 -1.77
N SER A 73 -10.83 17.96 -1.70
CA SER A 73 -10.24 16.82 -2.42
C SER A 73 -10.94 16.50 -3.74
N LEU A 74 -12.12 17.08 -3.98
CA LEU A 74 -12.96 16.79 -5.14
C LEU A 74 -12.68 17.70 -6.34
N SER A 75 -11.93 18.78 -6.14
CA SER A 75 -11.45 19.64 -7.21
C SER A 75 -10.11 20.26 -6.85
N PRO A 76 -9.29 20.66 -7.83
CA PRO A 76 -8.03 21.33 -7.54
C PRO A 76 -8.24 22.61 -6.74
N SER A 77 -7.72 22.62 -5.51
CA SER A 77 -7.84 23.73 -4.56
C SER A 77 -6.45 24.24 -4.16
N GLU A 78 -6.41 25.45 -3.58
CA GLU A 78 -5.27 25.96 -2.81
C GLU A 78 -5.36 25.55 -1.33
N GLN A 79 -6.53 25.07 -0.90
CA GLN A 79 -6.74 24.54 0.43
C GLN A 79 -6.28 23.08 0.49
N ARG A 80 -5.58 22.72 1.57
CA ARG A 80 -5.12 21.35 1.80
C ARG A 80 -6.30 20.43 2.09
N PRO A 81 -6.45 19.29 1.39
CA PRO A 81 -7.60 18.40 1.58
C PRO A 81 -7.50 17.45 2.77
N TYR A 82 -6.36 17.41 3.46
CA TYR A 82 -6.09 16.53 4.60
C TYR A 82 -5.57 17.31 5.82
N SER A 83 -5.78 16.71 6.99
CA SER A 83 -5.12 17.09 8.24
C SER A 83 -3.81 16.35 8.43
N GLU A 84 -2.85 16.97 9.11
CA GLU A 84 -1.55 16.37 9.41
C GLU A 84 -1.43 16.12 10.90
N TYR A 85 -1.07 14.89 11.26
CA TYR A 85 -0.90 14.46 12.64
C TYR A 85 0.49 13.88 12.88
N ASN A 86 1.06 14.22 14.02
CA ASN A 86 2.23 13.54 14.57
C ASN A 86 1.75 12.38 15.46
N ILE A 87 2.36 11.22 15.25
CA ILE A 87 2.06 10.00 15.98
C ILE A 87 3.33 9.57 16.69
N THR A 88 3.30 9.58 18.02
CA THR A 88 4.39 9.09 18.87
C THR A 88 4.02 7.73 19.44
N VAL A 89 4.90 6.75 19.26
CA VAL A 89 4.70 5.38 19.73
C VAL A 89 5.79 5.00 20.71
N GLU A 90 5.37 4.48 21.87
CA GLU A 90 6.27 3.97 22.91
C GLU A 90 5.83 2.56 23.32
N ALA A 91 6.77 1.63 23.45
CA ALA A 91 6.51 0.29 23.97
C ALA A 91 7.70 -0.20 24.82
N PRO A 92 7.46 -0.91 25.94
CA PRO A 92 8.55 -1.43 26.76
C PRO A 92 9.50 -2.36 25.97
N GLY A 93 10.81 -2.08 26.03
CA GLY A 93 11.83 -2.86 25.33
C GLY A 93 12.03 -2.48 23.86
N TYR A 94 11.42 -1.38 23.41
CA TYR A 94 11.53 -0.85 22.07
C TYR A 94 11.90 0.64 22.10
N GLU A 95 12.64 1.06 21.09
CA GLU A 95 12.94 2.46 20.84
C GLU A 95 11.64 3.21 20.45
N PRO A 96 11.43 4.45 20.96
CA PRO A 96 10.28 5.24 20.59
C PRO A 96 10.35 5.66 19.12
N VAL A 97 9.22 5.68 18.43
CA VAL A 97 9.12 6.12 17.03
C VAL A 97 8.17 7.30 16.94
N VAL A 98 8.55 8.31 16.17
CA VAL A 98 7.70 9.45 15.82
C VAL A 98 7.46 9.44 14.31
N VAL A 99 6.20 9.48 13.90
CA VAL A 99 5.77 9.68 12.52
C VAL A 99 5.19 11.08 12.42
N GLU A 100 5.86 11.97 11.69
CA GLU A 100 5.41 13.34 11.47
C GLU A 100 4.60 13.45 10.17
N GLY A 101 3.46 14.14 10.22
CA GLY A 101 2.69 14.49 9.03
C GLY A 101 1.77 13.40 8.49
N SER A 102 1.30 12.47 9.32
CA SER A 102 0.31 11.47 8.90
C SER A 102 -0.95 12.16 8.36
N GLU A 103 -1.36 11.82 7.14
CA GLU A 103 -2.40 12.54 6.41
C GLU A 103 -3.78 11.94 6.64
N ILE A 104 -4.72 12.70 7.18
CA ILE A 104 -6.10 12.26 7.43
C ILE A 104 -7.07 12.99 6.50
N LEU A 105 -7.74 12.22 5.64
CA LEU A 105 -8.81 12.69 4.74
C LEU A 105 -10.19 12.49 5.39
N PRO A 106 -11.18 13.36 5.11
CA PRO A 106 -12.54 13.20 5.63
C PRO A 106 -13.22 11.95 5.07
N ASP A 107 -14.08 11.32 5.88
CA ASP A 107 -14.93 10.17 5.54
C ASP A 107 -14.18 8.91 5.06
N VAL A 108 -12.86 8.84 5.29
CA VAL A 108 -12.01 7.69 4.91
C VAL A 108 -11.21 7.20 6.11
N LEU A 109 -11.04 5.88 6.20
CA LEU A 109 -10.17 5.26 7.20
C LEU A 109 -8.71 5.23 6.72
N SER A 110 -7.85 5.92 7.46
CA SER A 110 -6.39 5.90 7.33
C SER A 110 -5.81 4.75 8.16
N LEU A 111 -4.88 4.00 7.57
CA LEU A 111 -4.16 2.91 8.21
C LEU A 111 -2.69 3.30 8.31
N GLN A 112 -2.17 3.41 9.53
CA GLN A 112 -0.77 3.77 9.78
C GLN A 112 -0.02 2.54 10.34
N PRO A 113 0.72 1.81 9.49
CA PRO A 113 1.65 0.78 9.97
C PRO A 113 2.90 1.44 10.56
N ILE A 114 3.37 0.94 11.71
CA ILE A 114 4.60 1.39 12.37
C ILE A 114 5.39 0.16 12.82
N ALA A 115 6.69 0.14 12.53
CA ALA A 115 7.59 -0.91 12.99
C ALA A 115 8.53 -0.34 14.06
N LEU A 116 8.53 -0.95 15.25
CA LEU A 116 9.42 -0.54 16.34
C LEU A 116 10.69 -1.38 16.37
N ILE A 117 11.81 -0.71 16.63
CA ILE A 117 13.13 -1.32 16.78
C ILE A 117 13.28 -1.80 18.23
N PRO A 118 13.57 -3.09 18.49
CA PRO A 118 13.86 -3.55 19.85
C PRO A 118 15.16 -2.96 20.39
N GLU A 119 15.17 -2.45 21.62
CA GLU A 119 16.36 -1.87 22.26
C GLU A 119 17.53 -2.87 22.37
N ALA A 120 17.22 -4.17 22.39
CA ALA A 120 18.22 -5.24 22.45
C ALA A 120 19.00 -5.43 21.14
N VAL A 121 18.46 -4.94 20.01
CA VAL A 121 19.09 -5.02 18.69
C VAL A 121 19.02 -3.61 18.09
N PRO A 122 19.94 -2.71 18.46
CA PRO A 122 19.92 -1.33 18.00
C PRO A 122 19.91 -1.29 16.47
N GLY A 123 18.83 -0.74 15.93
CA GLY A 123 18.65 -0.52 14.50
C GLY A 123 19.22 0.84 14.11
N GLN A 124 18.97 1.23 12.87
CA GLN A 124 19.15 2.61 12.47
C GLN A 124 17.87 3.37 12.80
N GLU A 125 17.94 4.33 13.72
CA GLU A 125 16.87 5.30 13.91
C GLU A 125 16.67 6.06 12.59
N GLU A 126 15.43 6.09 12.12
CA GLU A 126 15.04 6.84 10.93
C GLU A 126 13.90 7.80 11.30
N ASP A 127 14.12 9.09 11.07
CA ASP A 127 13.08 10.09 11.21
C ASP A 127 12.01 9.86 10.14
N ILE A 128 10.79 9.54 10.56
CA ILE A 128 9.68 9.34 9.64
C ILE A 128 8.96 10.67 9.46
N VAL A 129 9.26 11.34 8.35
CA VAL A 129 8.62 12.60 7.96
C VAL A 129 7.84 12.40 6.67
N ILE A 130 6.52 12.51 6.73
CA ILE A 130 5.62 12.40 5.59
C ILE A 130 5.50 13.79 4.96
N PRO A 131 6.03 14.02 3.73
CA PRO A 131 5.86 15.28 3.03
C PRO A 131 4.46 15.38 2.42
N ASP A 132 4.12 16.59 1.95
CA ASP A 132 2.85 16.88 1.28
C ASP A 132 2.49 15.84 0.19
N HIS A 133 1.23 15.41 0.15
CA HIS A 133 0.67 14.63 -0.95
C HIS A 133 0.98 15.24 -2.34
N THR A 134 1.27 14.41 -3.34
CA THR A 134 1.76 14.87 -4.67
C THR A 134 0.81 15.83 -5.39
N LEU A 135 -0.51 15.63 -5.26
CA LEU A 135 -1.54 16.51 -5.84
C LEU A 135 -1.66 17.88 -5.16
N TYR A 136 -1.05 18.07 -3.99
CA TYR A 136 -1.03 19.32 -3.22
C TYR A 136 0.37 19.96 -3.21
N GLY A 137 1.39 19.20 -2.83
CA GLY A 137 2.79 19.63 -2.77
C GLY A 137 3.42 19.84 -4.15
N ASP A 138 4.53 20.59 -4.21
CA ASP A 138 5.25 20.85 -5.46
C ASP A 138 6.33 19.80 -5.71
N TYR A 139 6.20 19.07 -6.82
CA TYR A 139 7.06 17.96 -7.19
C TYR A 139 7.52 18.10 -8.64
N PRO A 140 8.76 17.69 -8.97
CA PRO A 140 9.24 17.74 -10.34
C PRO A 140 8.34 16.97 -11.31
N PRO A 141 8.06 17.52 -12.51
CA PRO A 141 7.28 16.83 -13.52
C PRO A 141 8.01 15.58 -14.00
N LYS A 142 7.23 14.54 -14.31
CA LYS A 142 7.75 13.29 -14.86
C LYS A 142 8.43 13.52 -16.21
N ILE A 143 9.60 12.92 -16.38
CA ILE A 143 10.33 12.89 -17.64
C ILE A 143 9.58 11.94 -18.58
N PRO A 144 9.18 12.38 -19.78
CA PRO A 144 8.46 11.53 -20.72
C PRO A 144 9.29 10.31 -21.12
N GLU A 145 8.64 9.15 -21.12
CA GLU A 145 9.23 7.87 -21.43
C GLU A 145 8.32 7.07 -22.36
N ALA A 146 8.91 6.29 -23.27
CA ALA A 146 8.15 5.39 -24.13
C ALA A 146 7.48 4.29 -23.29
N GLU A 147 6.24 3.99 -23.66
CA GLU A 147 5.39 2.96 -23.03
C GLU A 147 5.91 1.53 -23.23
N ILE A 148 6.67 1.29 -24.31
CA ILE A 148 7.35 0.03 -24.61
C ILE A 148 8.85 0.27 -24.50
N LYS A 149 9.52 -0.48 -23.60
CA LYS A 149 10.98 -0.43 -23.46
C LYS A 149 11.68 -1.35 -24.45
N PRO A 150 12.85 -0.96 -24.97
CA PRO A 150 13.69 -1.90 -25.68
C PRO A 150 14.11 -3.02 -24.71
N VAL A 151 14.01 -4.26 -25.18
CA VAL A 151 14.47 -5.46 -24.49
C VAL A 151 15.50 -6.12 -25.40
N ASP A 152 16.78 -5.80 -25.19
CA ASP A 152 17.84 -6.35 -26.04
C ASP A 152 18.05 -7.83 -25.71
N GLU A 153 18.06 -8.71 -26.73
CA GLU A 153 18.22 -10.16 -26.54
C GLU A 153 19.65 -10.57 -26.13
N THR A 154 20.63 -9.66 -26.27
CA THR A 154 22.07 -10.00 -26.25
C THR A 154 22.81 -9.64 -24.96
N GLY A 155 22.12 -9.29 -23.88
CA GLY A 155 22.73 -9.12 -22.56
C GLY A 155 21.67 -9.27 -21.48
N GLU A 156 21.64 -10.44 -20.83
CA GLU A 156 20.83 -10.74 -19.63
C GLU A 156 20.80 -9.51 -18.69
N ILE A 157 19.66 -8.95 -18.27
CA ILE A 157 18.60 -9.59 -17.49
C ILE A 157 17.22 -9.00 -17.85
N VAL A 158 16.40 -9.71 -18.63
CA VAL A 158 14.97 -9.41 -18.79
C VAL A 158 14.21 -10.67 -18.40
N LEU A 159 13.14 -10.52 -17.63
CA LEU A 159 12.35 -11.67 -17.22
C LEU A 159 11.67 -12.31 -18.44
N SER A 160 11.67 -13.64 -18.49
CA SER A 160 11.05 -14.39 -19.60
C SER A 160 9.51 -14.35 -19.58
N ARG A 161 8.93 -13.90 -18.46
CA ARG A 161 7.49 -13.81 -18.20
C ARG A 161 7.20 -12.75 -17.14
N VAL A 162 5.95 -12.34 -16.99
CA VAL A 162 5.58 -11.35 -15.97
C VAL A 162 5.40 -12.04 -14.63
N VAL A 163 6.13 -11.58 -13.62
CA VAL A 163 6.10 -12.15 -12.27
C VAL A 163 5.85 -11.03 -11.27
N ILE A 164 4.93 -11.25 -10.33
CA ILE A 164 4.80 -10.36 -9.17
C ILE A 164 5.98 -10.63 -8.24
N PRO A 165 6.87 -9.65 -8.01
CA PRO A 165 8.01 -9.85 -7.13
C PRO A 165 7.56 -9.91 -5.68
N GLU A 166 8.32 -10.57 -4.82
CA GLU A 166 8.05 -10.50 -3.37
C GLU A 166 8.33 -9.09 -2.84
N TYR A 167 9.46 -8.50 -3.28
CA TYR A 167 9.91 -7.17 -2.89
C TYR A 167 10.24 -6.30 -4.11
N VAL A 168 9.95 -5.01 -3.97
CA VAL A 168 10.45 -3.92 -4.80
C VAL A 168 11.54 -3.22 -3.98
N VAL A 169 12.74 -3.11 -4.55
CA VAL A 169 13.83 -2.33 -3.93
C VAL A 169 13.66 -0.87 -4.37
N VAL A 170 13.18 -0.03 -3.47
CA VAL A 170 12.91 1.39 -3.71
C VAL A 170 14.14 2.21 -3.35
N HIS A 171 14.68 2.94 -4.30
CA HIS A 171 15.73 3.92 -4.06
C HIS A 171 15.10 5.27 -3.73
N ASP A 172 15.30 5.77 -2.52
CA ASP A 172 14.60 6.97 -2.04
C ASP A 172 15.28 8.28 -2.48
N GLY A 173 15.43 8.44 -3.79
CA GLY A 173 16.13 9.56 -4.40
C GLY A 173 16.08 9.53 -5.92
N VAL A 174 16.83 10.44 -6.55
CA VAL A 174 17.06 10.35 -8.01
C VAL A 174 18.06 9.24 -8.31
N PRO A 175 18.06 8.60 -9.50
CA PRO A 175 18.89 7.42 -9.76
C PRO A 175 20.39 7.59 -9.49
N THR A 176 20.91 8.81 -9.65
CA THR A 176 22.35 9.12 -9.48
C THR A 176 22.74 9.46 -8.04
N ASP A 177 21.79 9.57 -7.12
CA ASP A 177 22.07 9.91 -5.72
C ASP A 177 22.48 8.66 -4.93
N SER A 178 23.76 8.32 -4.95
CA SER A 178 24.27 7.17 -4.20
C SER A 178 24.17 7.30 -2.67
N SER A 179 23.79 8.46 -2.13
CA SER A 179 23.60 8.66 -0.70
C SER A 179 22.19 8.34 -0.21
N ALA A 180 21.22 8.28 -1.14
CA ALA A 180 19.85 7.92 -0.81
C ALA A 180 19.72 6.43 -0.42
N PRO A 181 18.93 6.11 0.61
CA PRO A 181 18.75 4.74 1.07
C PRO A 181 17.96 3.88 0.07
N ASN A 182 18.14 2.57 0.19
CA ASN A 182 17.35 1.57 -0.54
C ASN A 182 16.46 0.80 0.44
N TYR A 183 15.16 0.80 0.19
CA TYR A 183 14.17 0.11 1.00
C TYR A 183 13.66 -1.15 0.31
N TYR A 184 13.65 -2.28 1.02
CA TYR A 184 13.06 -3.53 0.56
C TYR A 184 11.59 -3.57 0.95
N VAL A 185 10.72 -3.13 0.05
CA VAL A 185 9.29 -2.99 0.32
C VAL A 185 8.55 -4.13 -0.36
N ARG A 186 7.59 -4.78 0.31
CA ARG A 186 6.76 -5.79 -0.37
C ARG A 186 6.01 -5.14 -1.52
N TYR A 187 5.81 -5.86 -2.62
CA TYR A 187 5.19 -5.31 -3.82
C TYR A 187 3.83 -4.64 -3.53
N THR A 188 2.93 -5.33 -2.82
CA THR A 188 1.61 -4.77 -2.49
C THR A 188 1.71 -3.52 -1.61
N ASP A 189 2.59 -3.53 -0.61
CA ASP A 189 2.79 -2.39 0.29
C ASP A 189 3.37 -1.18 -0.47
N TYR A 190 4.25 -1.41 -1.45
CA TYR A 190 4.73 -0.36 -2.36
C TYR A 190 3.58 0.25 -3.18
N ILE A 191 2.72 -0.58 -3.79
CA ILE A 191 1.61 -0.09 -4.60
C ILE A 191 0.60 0.70 -3.75
N LYS A 192 0.27 0.23 -2.54
CA LYS A 192 -0.62 0.93 -1.60
C LYS A 192 -0.07 2.30 -1.21
N ASN A 193 1.23 2.37 -0.95
CA ASN A 193 1.94 3.59 -0.61
C ASN A 193 1.94 4.59 -1.77
N VAL A 194 2.29 4.13 -2.99
CA VAL A 194 2.28 4.97 -4.19
C VAL A 194 0.87 5.48 -4.49
N ALA A 195 -0.13 4.61 -4.48
CA ALA A 195 -1.52 5.02 -4.69
C ALA A 195 -1.96 6.06 -3.65
N SER A 196 -1.64 5.86 -2.37
CA SER A 196 -1.96 6.82 -1.30
C SER A 196 -1.17 8.14 -1.41
N SER A 197 -0.09 8.17 -2.19
CA SER A 197 0.73 9.37 -2.42
C SER A 197 0.38 10.11 -3.70
N GLU A 198 -0.22 9.43 -4.66
CA GLU A 198 -0.46 9.91 -6.02
C GLU A 198 -1.92 10.32 -6.25
N ILE A 199 -2.86 9.75 -5.48
CA ILE A 199 -4.30 10.01 -5.62
C ILE A 199 -4.99 10.12 -4.25
N TYR A 200 -6.05 10.92 -4.19
CA TYR A 200 -6.86 11.00 -2.98
C TYR A 200 -7.80 9.79 -2.85
N ALA A 201 -7.85 9.23 -1.65
CA ALA A 201 -8.73 8.11 -1.32
C ALA A 201 -10.22 8.48 -1.29
N THR A 202 -10.57 9.76 -1.34
CA THR A 202 -11.94 10.28 -1.41
C THR A 202 -12.55 10.22 -2.82
N TRP A 203 -11.77 9.83 -3.82
CA TRP A 203 -12.20 9.78 -5.21
C TRP A 203 -13.10 8.57 -5.51
N PRO A 204 -13.88 8.61 -6.61
CA PRO A 204 -14.69 7.47 -7.03
C PRO A 204 -13.87 6.18 -7.16
N GLU A 205 -14.46 5.05 -6.79
CA GLU A 205 -13.78 3.74 -6.81
C GLU A 205 -13.21 3.42 -8.19
N SER A 206 -13.94 3.71 -9.28
CA SER A 206 -13.46 3.49 -10.65
C SER A 206 -12.21 4.31 -11.00
N THR A 207 -12.12 5.53 -10.48
CA THR A 207 -10.94 6.39 -10.61
C THR A 207 -9.75 5.78 -9.87
N ILE A 208 -9.94 5.38 -8.61
CA ILE A 208 -8.89 4.78 -7.78
C ILE A 208 -8.39 3.50 -8.46
N TYR A 209 -9.30 2.65 -8.91
CA TYR A 209 -8.99 1.40 -9.61
C TYR A 209 -8.16 1.66 -10.89
N ALA A 210 -8.58 2.60 -11.74
CA ALA A 210 -7.85 2.92 -12.98
C ALA A 210 -6.42 3.41 -12.71
N ASN A 211 -6.25 4.26 -11.69
CA ASN A 211 -4.94 4.73 -11.28
C ASN A 211 -4.07 3.61 -10.68
N ILE A 212 -4.65 2.72 -9.85
CA ILE A 212 -3.93 1.54 -9.33
C ILE A 212 -3.45 0.64 -10.48
N LEU A 213 -4.27 0.40 -11.52
CA LEU A 213 -3.84 -0.36 -12.71
C LEU A 213 -2.64 0.29 -13.41
N ALA A 214 -2.64 1.62 -13.57
CA ALA A 214 -1.53 2.35 -14.13
C ALA A 214 -0.28 2.26 -13.23
N ILE A 215 -0.43 2.37 -11.91
CA ILE A 215 0.68 2.26 -10.96
C ILE A 215 1.31 0.86 -11.00
N MET A 216 0.48 -0.19 -10.95
CA MET A 216 0.93 -1.58 -11.01
C MET A 216 1.62 -1.91 -12.32
N SER A 217 1.06 -1.47 -13.46
CA SER A 217 1.65 -1.71 -14.78
C SER A 217 3.00 -1.01 -14.93
N PHE A 218 3.13 0.23 -14.42
CA PHE A 218 4.40 0.95 -14.38
C PHE A 218 5.45 0.17 -13.57
N THR A 219 5.09 -0.23 -12.34
CA THR A 219 6.01 -0.97 -11.45
C THR A 219 6.44 -2.28 -12.08
N LEU A 220 5.51 -3.06 -12.63
CA LEU A 220 5.80 -4.35 -13.23
C LEU A 220 6.61 -4.21 -14.53
N ASN A 221 6.49 -3.09 -15.26
CA ASN A 221 7.41 -2.80 -16.36
C ASN A 221 8.85 -2.64 -15.87
N ARG A 222 9.08 -1.85 -14.80
CA ARG A 222 10.43 -1.68 -14.21
C ARG A 222 11.02 -3.01 -13.73
N VAL A 223 10.19 -3.87 -13.13
CA VAL A 223 10.58 -5.22 -12.71
C VAL A 223 10.91 -6.11 -13.91
N TYR A 224 10.01 -6.19 -14.89
CA TYR A 224 10.15 -7.08 -16.04
C TYR A 224 11.38 -6.75 -16.89
N THR A 225 11.58 -5.47 -17.16
CA THR A 225 12.70 -4.95 -17.98
C THR A 225 14.01 -4.84 -17.22
N GLU A 226 13.98 -5.12 -15.91
CA GLU A 226 15.04 -4.78 -14.96
C GLU A 226 15.69 -3.42 -15.23
N TRP A 227 14.85 -2.41 -15.48
CA TRP A 227 15.25 -1.15 -16.10
C TRP A 227 16.53 -0.56 -15.50
N TYR A 228 16.57 -0.42 -14.19
CA TYR A 228 17.72 0.14 -13.47
C TYR A 228 18.87 -0.86 -13.31
N ARG A 229 18.61 -2.16 -13.14
CA ARG A 229 19.69 -3.15 -13.01
C ARG A 229 20.47 -3.33 -14.31
N ASN A 230 19.78 -3.29 -15.45
CA ASN A 230 20.41 -3.26 -16.78
C ASN A 230 21.24 -2.00 -17.03
N GLN A 231 21.11 -0.97 -16.19
CA GLN A 231 21.92 0.25 -16.20
C GLN A 231 23.02 0.25 -15.11
N GLY A 232 23.20 -0.86 -14.38
CA GLY A 232 24.24 -1.02 -13.36
C GLY A 232 23.82 -0.61 -11.94
N TYR A 233 22.55 -0.29 -11.71
CA TYR A 233 22.02 0.00 -10.37
C TYR A 233 21.60 -1.29 -9.65
N ASN A 234 21.49 -1.25 -8.32
CA ASN A 234 21.08 -2.39 -7.49
C ASN A 234 19.63 -2.32 -6.99
N PHE A 235 18.87 -1.31 -7.43
CA PHE A 235 17.48 -1.09 -7.05
C PHE A 235 16.51 -1.36 -8.21
N THR A 236 15.22 -1.45 -7.89
CA THR A 236 14.16 -1.77 -8.86
C THR A 236 13.53 -0.51 -9.44
N ILE A 237 13.33 0.50 -8.59
CA ILE A 237 12.59 1.72 -8.90
C ILE A 237 13.02 2.84 -7.95
N THR A 238 12.83 4.10 -8.34
CA THR A 238 13.07 5.28 -7.50
C THR A 238 11.79 5.83 -6.88
N SER A 239 11.91 6.65 -5.83
CA SER A 239 10.80 7.41 -5.23
C SER A 239 10.58 8.80 -5.88
N SER A 240 11.39 9.15 -6.88
CA SER A 240 11.37 10.46 -7.52
C SER A 240 10.27 10.55 -8.58
N THR A 241 9.36 11.53 -8.47
CA THR A 241 8.29 11.76 -9.46
C THR A 241 8.81 12.10 -10.86
N ALA A 242 10.04 12.62 -10.95
CA ALA A 242 10.68 12.93 -12.22
C ALA A 242 10.98 11.66 -13.03
N PHE A 243 11.31 10.55 -12.36
CA PHE A 243 11.78 9.32 -13.00
C PHE A 243 10.75 8.19 -12.89
N ASP A 244 10.12 8.05 -11.73
CA ASP A 244 9.20 6.98 -11.41
C ASP A 244 7.95 7.51 -10.71
N GLN A 245 7.60 6.96 -9.55
CA GLN A 245 6.34 7.17 -8.85
C GLN A 245 6.65 7.61 -7.44
N LYS A 246 5.82 8.48 -6.85
CA LYS A 246 6.09 8.94 -5.50
C LYS A 246 5.78 7.83 -4.50
N TRP A 247 6.84 7.32 -3.88
CA TRP A 247 6.78 6.52 -2.67
C TRP A 247 7.31 7.36 -1.50
N ILE A 248 6.74 7.19 -0.32
CA ILE A 248 7.10 7.93 0.90
C ILE A 248 7.34 6.92 2.02
N TYR A 249 8.53 6.93 2.62
CA TYR A 249 8.82 6.05 3.75
C TYR A 249 7.89 6.32 4.93
N GLY A 250 7.33 5.26 5.52
CA GLY A 250 6.53 5.32 6.74
C GLY A 250 5.16 6.00 6.64
N ARG A 251 4.69 6.44 5.46
CA ARG A 251 3.37 7.08 5.35
C ARG A 251 2.20 6.15 5.69
N ASN A 252 1.10 6.75 6.15
CA ASN A 252 -0.19 6.07 6.19
C ASN A 252 -0.71 5.75 4.79
N ILE A 253 -1.56 4.73 4.71
CA ILE A 253 -2.35 4.36 3.54
C ILE A 253 -3.84 4.48 3.87
N TYR A 254 -4.72 4.19 2.91
CA TYR A 254 -6.17 4.24 3.11
C TYR A 254 -6.82 2.88 2.88
N GLU A 255 -7.83 2.53 3.69
CA GLU A 255 -8.48 1.21 3.69
C GLU A 255 -9.03 0.83 2.31
N ASN A 256 -9.74 1.74 1.65
CA ASN A 256 -10.32 1.50 0.32
C ASN A 256 -9.24 1.28 -0.76
N ILE A 257 -8.16 2.05 -0.73
CA ILE A 257 -7.00 1.83 -1.62
C ILE A 257 -6.37 0.47 -1.32
N SER A 258 -6.15 0.13 -0.05
CA SER A 258 -5.60 -1.16 0.37
C SER A 258 -6.43 -2.31 -0.18
N TYR A 259 -7.75 -2.25 0.01
CA TYR A 259 -8.69 -3.25 -0.47
C TYR A 259 -8.62 -3.44 -1.98
N LEU A 260 -8.63 -2.35 -2.74
CA LEU A 260 -8.53 -2.42 -4.20
C LEU A 260 -7.21 -3.04 -4.63
N VAL A 261 -6.07 -2.59 -4.08
CA VAL A 261 -4.75 -3.17 -4.39
C VAL A 261 -4.74 -4.67 -4.12
N ASP A 262 -5.20 -5.12 -2.95
CA ASP A 262 -5.22 -6.54 -2.58
C ASP A 262 -6.12 -7.37 -3.50
N THR A 263 -7.13 -6.75 -4.11
CA THR A 263 -8.03 -7.39 -5.06
C THR A 263 -7.38 -7.61 -6.43
N ILE A 264 -6.49 -6.70 -6.86
CA ILE A 264 -6.00 -6.67 -8.24
C ILE A 264 -4.48 -6.70 -8.38
N PHE A 265 -3.72 -6.95 -7.31
CA PHE A 265 -2.25 -6.86 -7.31
C PHE A 265 -1.53 -7.73 -8.36
N ALA A 266 -2.17 -8.78 -8.88
CA ALA A 266 -1.60 -9.61 -9.93
C ALA A 266 -1.85 -9.08 -11.35
N ASN A 267 -2.65 -8.02 -11.48
CA ASN A 267 -3.08 -7.48 -12.76
C ASN A 267 -2.13 -6.37 -13.25
N TYR A 268 -2.04 -6.24 -14.57
CA TYR A 268 -1.29 -5.19 -15.24
C TYR A 268 -1.91 -4.85 -16.60
N LEU A 269 -1.51 -3.73 -17.17
CA LEU A 269 -2.03 -3.27 -18.47
C LEU A 269 -1.16 -3.80 -19.60
N SER A 270 -1.80 -4.32 -20.64
CA SER A 270 -1.19 -4.98 -21.80
C SER A 270 -1.75 -4.48 -23.11
N ARG A 271 -0.96 -4.63 -24.18
CA ARG A 271 -1.37 -4.42 -25.57
C ARG A 271 -1.13 -5.68 -26.42
N PRO A 272 -1.92 -5.90 -27.49
CA PRO A 272 -1.72 -7.03 -28.39
C PRO A 272 -0.29 -7.05 -28.97
N GLY A 273 0.37 -8.21 -28.87
CA GLY A 273 1.72 -8.40 -29.40
C GLY A 273 2.85 -7.83 -28.55
N VAL A 274 2.56 -7.19 -27.42
CA VAL A 274 3.57 -6.68 -26.47
C VAL A 274 3.70 -7.65 -25.29
N ARG A 275 4.92 -8.14 -25.04
CA ARG A 275 5.19 -9.11 -23.96
C ARG A 275 5.32 -8.49 -22.57
N GLN A 276 5.91 -7.30 -22.50
CA GLN A 276 6.11 -6.58 -21.23
C GLN A 276 4.83 -5.88 -20.77
N PRO A 277 4.65 -5.66 -19.46
CA PRO A 277 3.67 -4.70 -18.95
C PRO A 277 3.91 -3.33 -19.59
N ILE A 278 2.84 -2.59 -19.87
CA ILE A 278 2.97 -1.25 -20.44
C ILE A 278 3.52 -0.29 -19.38
N LEU A 279 4.56 0.48 -19.71
CA LEU A 279 5.00 1.59 -18.88
C LEU A 279 3.98 2.74 -19.00
N THR A 280 2.99 2.72 -18.13
CA THR A 280 1.88 3.67 -18.11
C THR A 280 2.30 4.99 -17.48
N SER A 281 2.69 5.95 -18.31
CA SER A 281 2.90 7.32 -17.83
C SER A 281 1.59 7.92 -17.33
N TYR A 282 1.69 8.77 -16.30
CA TYR A 282 0.57 9.53 -15.77
C TYR A 282 1.10 10.83 -15.14
N CYS A 283 0.22 11.80 -14.95
CA CYS A 283 0.50 13.11 -14.37
C CYS A 283 -0.75 13.68 -13.70
N ASP A 284 -0.60 14.78 -12.96
CA ASP A 284 -1.76 15.39 -12.30
C ASP A 284 -2.85 15.87 -13.28
N GLY A 285 -2.46 16.35 -14.47
CA GLY A 285 -3.35 16.97 -15.46
C GLY A 285 -3.93 18.32 -15.07
N ARG A 286 -3.40 18.96 -14.01
CA ARG A 286 -3.73 20.34 -13.60
C ARG A 286 -2.53 21.25 -13.82
N ARG A 287 -1.37 20.91 -13.25
CA ARG A 287 -0.12 21.68 -13.40
C ARG A 287 0.70 21.18 -14.57
N VAL A 288 0.60 19.88 -14.87
CA VAL A 288 1.36 19.20 -15.92
C VAL A 288 0.41 18.42 -16.82
N ASN A 289 0.57 18.58 -18.13
CA ASN A 289 -0.10 17.75 -19.13
C ASN A 289 0.86 16.67 -19.63
N CYS A 290 0.35 15.46 -19.82
CA CYS A 290 1.11 14.31 -20.31
C CYS A 290 0.30 13.52 -21.33
N SER A 291 0.96 12.65 -22.09
CA SER A 291 0.30 11.76 -23.06
C SER A 291 -0.42 10.57 -22.41
N GLY A 292 -0.17 10.33 -21.13
CA GLY A 292 -0.80 9.25 -20.37
C GLY A 292 -2.02 9.71 -19.57
N LEU A 293 -2.34 8.97 -18.52
CA LEU A 293 -3.49 9.26 -17.68
C LEU A 293 -3.30 10.58 -16.92
N SER A 294 -4.31 11.44 -17.02
CA SER A 294 -4.46 12.60 -16.13
C SER A 294 -5.17 12.17 -14.86
N GLN A 295 -4.57 12.36 -13.70
CA GLN A 295 -5.17 11.97 -12.41
C GLN A 295 -6.47 12.76 -12.16
N TRP A 296 -6.45 14.09 -12.24
CA TRP A 296 -7.67 14.89 -12.10
C TRP A 296 -8.69 14.62 -13.21
N GLY A 297 -8.25 14.42 -14.45
CA GLY A 297 -9.14 14.08 -15.55
C GLY A 297 -9.83 12.72 -15.35
N SER A 298 -9.09 11.72 -14.86
CA SER A 298 -9.64 10.41 -14.50
C SER A 298 -10.67 10.52 -13.37
N LYS A 299 -10.44 11.41 -12.40
CA LYS A 299 -11.40 11.71 -11.34
C LYS A 299 -12.72 12.23 -11.89
N TYR A 300 -12.69 13.18 -12.82
CA TYR A 300 -13.91 13.71 -13.43
C TYR A 300 -14.65 12.68 -14.27
N LEU A 301 -13.94 11.83 -15.03
CA LEU A 301 -14.59 10.71 -15.74
C LEU A 301 -15.25 9.74 -14.76
N GLY A 302 -14.61 9.46 -13.62
CA GLY A 302 -15.22 8.67 -12.55
C GLY A 302 -16.49 9.31 -11.98
N ASP A 303 -16.51 10.62 -11.77
CA ASP A 303 -17.71 11.36 -11.34
C ASP A 303 -18.85 11.26 -12.37
N GLU A 304 -18.51 11.20 -13.66
CA GLU A 304 -19.45 10.99 -14.77
C GLU A 304 -19.93 9.52 -14.90
N GLY A 305 -19.43 8.63 -14.05
CA GLY A 305 -19.85 7.22 -13.99
C GLY A 305 -19.08 6.29 -14.92
N TYR A 306 -17.93 6.71 -15.46
CA TYR A 306 -17.08 5.84 -16.26
C TYR A 306 -16.50 4.72 -15.39
N SER A 307 -16.47 3.50 -15.93
CA SER A 307 -15.75 2.37 -15.34
C SER A 307 -14.24 2.56 -15.45
N ALA A 308 -13.49 1.82 -14.63
CA ALA A 308 -12.02 1.89 -14.64
C ALA A 308 -11.44 1.59 -16.03
N MET A 309 -12.01 0.62 -16.76
CA MET A 309 -11.54 0.30 -18.10
C MET A 309 -11.90 1.34 -19.15
N GLU A 310 -13.06 2.01 -19.04
CA GLU A 310 -13.39 3.12 -19.93
C GLU A 310 -12.44 4.31 -19.71
N ILE A 311 -12.06 4.58 -18.45
CA ILE A 311 -11.03 5.57 -18.11
C ILE A 311 -9.67 5.18 -18.74
N ILE A 312 -9.25 3.92 -18.59
CA ILE A 312 -8.01 3.42 -19.20
C ILE A 312 -8.05 3.56 -20.73
N HIS A 313 -9.15 3.19 -21.37
CA HIS A 313 -9.30 3.31 -22.83
C HIS A 313 -9.33 4.76 -23.30
N TYR A 314 -9.89 5.67 -22.51
CA TYR A 314 -9.89 7.10 -22.80
C TYR A 314 -8.45 7.65 -22.93
N TYR A 315 -7.56 7.28 -22.01
CA TYR A 315 -6.19 7.80 -21.99
C TYR A 315 -5.18 6.99 -22.80
N TYR A 316 -5.32 5.66 -22.83
CA TYR A 316 -4.31 4.77 -23.43
C TYR A 316 -4.78 4.08 -24.72
N GLY A 317 -6.02 4.31 -25.16
CA GLY A 317 -6.58 3.72 -26.37
C GLY A 317 -7.32 2.41 -26.11
N SER A 318 -8.22 2.06 -27.04
CA SER A 318 -9.16 0.94 -26.93
C SER A 318 -8.53 -0.46 -27.04
N ASP A 319 -7.28 -0.55 -27.48
CA ASP A 319 -6.51 -1.80 -27.58
C ASP A 319 -5.86 -2.21 -26.25
N MET A 320 -5.91 -1.35 -25.22
CA MET A 320 -5.42 -1.67 -23.89
C MET A 320 -6.34 -2.70 -23.20
N TYR A 321 -5.79 -3.69 -22.51
CA TYR A 321 -6.57 -4.63 -21.71
C TYR A 321 -5.83 -5.02 -20.43
N ILE A 322 -6.59 -5.53 -19.46
CA ILE A 322 -6.04 -6.09 -18.22
C ILE A 322 -5.55 -7.50 -18.50
N ASN A 323 -4.30 -7.76 -18.15
CA ASN A 323 -3.72 -9.10 -18.11
C ASN A 323 -3.31 -9.43 -16.67
N THR A 324 -2.98 -10.69 -16.40
CA THR A 324 -2.60 -11.18 -15.07
C THR A 324 -1.23 -11.84 -15.13
N ALA A 325 -0.38 -11.58 -14.14
CA ALA A 325 0.97 -12.11 -14.09
C ALA A 325 0.99 -13.66 -14.03
N ASP A 326 2.02 -14.25 -14.64
CA ASP A 326 2.15 -15.70 -14.77
C ASP A 326 2.49 -16.40 -13.45
N ALA A 327 3.16 -15.67 -12.54
CA ALA A 327 3.58 -16.20 -11.25
C ALA A 327 3.67 -15.09 -10.19
N ILE A 328 3.59 -15.50 -8.93
CA ILE A 328 3.79 -14.64 -7.76
C ILE A 328 4.94 -15.24 -6.95
N SER A 329 5.97 -14.45 -6.71
CA SER A 329 7.16 -14.84 -5.96
C SER A 329 6.91 -14.76 -4.45
N GLY A 330 7.64 -15.57 -3.67
CA GLY A 330 7.63 -15.46 -2.21
C GLY A 330 6.43 -16.09 -1.52
N ILE A 331 5.59 -16.85 -2.23
CA ILE A 331 4.46 -17.60 -1.65
C ILE A 331 4.68 -19.11 -1.73
N PRO A 332 4.21 -19.89 -0.74
CA PRO A 332 4.41 -21.33 -0.71
C PRO A 332 3.46 -22.09 -1.64
N SER A 333 2.29 -21.53 -1.97
CA SER A 333 1.24 -22.23 -2.71
C SER A 333 0.26 -21.26 -3.38
N SER A 334 -0.05 -21.51 -4.65
CA SER A 334 -0.99 -20.70 -5.43
C SER A 334 -2.44 -20.90 -4.97
N TRP A 335 -3.25 -19.86 -5.14
CA TRP A 335 -4.70 -19.91 -4.91
C TRP A 335 -5.34 -21.01 -5.76
N PRO A 336 -6.28 -21.81 -5.21
CA PRO A 336 -6.87 -22.95 -5.92
C PRO A 336 -7.78 -22.61 -7.11
N GLY A 337 -8.02 -21.33 -7.40
CA GLY A 337 -8.93 -20.90 -8.49
C GLY A 337 -10.39 -20.82 -8.09
N TYR A 338 -10.72 -21.05 -6.82
CA TYR A 338 -12.08 -20.92 -6.26
C TYR A 338 -12.04 -20.52 -4.79
N THR A 339 -13.10 -19.88 -4.32
CA THR A 339 -13.25 -19.44 -2.93
C THR A 339 -13.47 -20.62 -2.00
N LEU A 340 -12.69 -20.70 -0.90
CA LEU A 340 -12.94 -21.68 0.16
C LEU A 340 -13.98 -21.12 1.13
N THR A 341 -15.05 -21.87 1.36
CA THR A 341 -16.15 -21.49 2.26
C THR A 341 -16.74 -22.74 2.92
N ILE A 342 -17.74 -22.56 3.78
CA ILE A 342 -18.41 -23.67 4.49
C ILE A 342 -18.84 -24.77 3.50
N GLY A 343 -18.41 -26.00 3.77
CA GLY A 343 -18.64 -27.17 2.92
C GLY A 343 -17.52 -27.46 1.92
N SER A 344 -16.53 -26.58 1.78
CA SER A 344 -15.30 -26.88 1.04
C SER A 344 -14.48 -27.94 1.76
N SER A 345 -13.78 -28.80 1.03
CA SER A 345 -12.90 -29.80 1.62
C SER A 345 -11.72 -30.16 0.72
N GLY A 346 -10.67 -30.73 1.30
CA GLY A 346 -9.53 -31.29 0.60
C GLY A 346 -8.21 -30.61 0.96
N ALA A 347 -7.15 -30.95 0.22
CA ALA A 347 -5.77 -30.55 0.54
C ALA A 347 -5.58 -29.03 0.66
N LYS A 348 -6.30 -28.23 -0.14
CA LYS A 348 -6.21 -26.77 -0.08
C LYS A 348 -6.85 -26.16 1.17
N VAL A 349 -7.91 -26.78 1.69
CA VAL A 349 -8.50 -26.40 2.98
C VAL A 349 -7.54 -26.77 4.10
N LEU A 350 -6.99 -27.99 4.07
CA LEU A 350 -6.02 -28.46 5.06
C LEU A 350 -4.81 -27.54 5.14
N GLN A 351 -4.21 -27.23 3.99
CA GLN A 351 -3.06 -26.34 3.88
C GLN A 351 -3.37 -24.94 4.42
N MET A 352 -4.54 -24.38 4.12
CA MET A 352 -4.95 -23.07 4.64
C MET A 352 -5.16 -23.10 6.16
N GLN A 353 -5.78 -24.15 6.70
CA GLN A 353 -5.94 -24.34 8.15
C GLN A 353 -4.57 -24.44 8.86
N GLU A 354 -3.61 -25.17 8.28
CA GLU A 354 -2.24 -25.28 8.81
C GLU A 354 -1.53 -23.93 8.83
N GLN A 355 -1.63 -23.15 7.74
CA GLN A 355 -1.08 -21.81 7.68
C GLN A 355 -1.72 -20.87 8.70
N LEU A 356 -3.06 -20.89 8.80
CA LEU A 356 -3.81 -20.09 9.76
C LEU A 356 -3.42 -20.42 11.21
N ASN A 357 -3.23 -21.70 11.53
CA ASN A 357 -2.78 -22.17 12.84
C ASN A 357 -1.33 -21.80 13.16
N ARG A 358 -0.46 -21.66 12.15
CA ARG A 358 0.90 -21.13 12.36
C ARG A 358 0.83 -19.64 12.67
N ILE A 359 0.02 -18.89 11.93
CA ILE A 359 -0.20 -17.45 12.13
C ILE A 359 -0.77 -17.19 13.53
N SER A 360 -1.73 -18.00 13.99
CA SER A 360 -2.35 -17.84 15.32
C SER A 360 -1.38 -17.94 16.49
N GLN A 361 -0.17 -18.49 16.30
CA GLN A 361 0.87 -18.53 17.33
C GLN A 361 1.46 -17.14 17.60
N ASN A 362 1.50 -16.28 16.58
CA ASN A 362 1.96 -14.89 16.69
C ASN A 362 0.78 -13.91 16.82
N TYR A 363 -0.41 -14.30 16.35
CA TYR A 363 -1.64 -13.52 16.40
C TYR A 363 -2.71 -14.28 17.21
N PRO A 364 -2.63 -14.29 18.55
CA PRO A 364 -3.47 -15.14 19.40
C PRO A 364 -4.96 -14.79 19.38
N ALA A 365 -5.32 -13.62 18.85
CA ALA A 365 -6.71 -13.27 18.59
C ALA A 365 -7.37 -14.22 17.57
N ILE A 366 -6.58 -14.78 16.63
CA ILE A 366 -7.06 -15.73 15.62
C ILE A 366 -7.25 -17.10 16.29
N PRO A 367 -8.47 -17.65 16.33
CA PRO A 367 -8.72 -18.96 16.92
C PRO A 367 -7.96 -20.07 16.19
N TYR A 368 -7.36 -20.98 16.97
CA TYR A 368 -6.86 -22.24 16.43
C TYR A 368 -8.01 -23.10 15.89
N VAL A 369 -7.79 -23.76 14.76
CA VAL A 369 -8.78 -24.63 14.11
C VAL A 369 -8.24 -26.04 13.91
N ALA A 370 -9.11 -27.05 13.88
CA ALA A 370 -8.70 -28.39 13.46
C ALA A 370 -8.24 -28.34 11.99
N ALA A 371 -7.00 -28.78 11.73
CA ALA A 371 -6.47 -28.96 10.38
C ALA A 371 -6.89 -30.34 9.86
N ASP A 372 -8.18 -30.49 9.52
CA ASP A 372 -8.81 -31.74 9.08
C ASP A 372 -9.14 -31.74 7.59
N GLY A 373 -8.88 -30.63 6.89
CA GLY A 373 -9.21 -30.45 5.50
C GLY A 373 -10.70 -30.25 5.23
N VAL A 374 -11.50 -29.92 6.25
CA VAL A 374 -12.94 -29.64 6.14
C VAL A 374 -13.23 -28.22 6.61
N TYR A 375 -13.79 -27.41 5.70
CA TYR A 375 -14.10 -26.01 6.01
C TYR A 375 -15.46 -25.94 6.69
N GLY A 376 -15.45 -25.96 8.03
CA GLY A 376 -16.64 -25.85 8.88
C GLY A 376 -16.85 -24.43 9.43
N GLN A 377 -17.85 -24.28 10.30
CA GLN A 377 -18.17 -23.00 10.96
C GLN A 377 -16.98 -22.45 11.75
N GLN A 378 -16.24 -23.31 12.46
CA GLN A 378 -15.05 -22.89 13.22
C GLN A 378 -13.96 -22.30 12.32
N THR A 379 -13.74 -22.88 11.14
CA THR A 379 -12.80 -22.33 10.15
C THR A 379 -13.28 -21.00 9.60
N ALA A 380 -14.58 -20.87 9.30
CA ALA A 380 -15.15 -19.61 8.84
C ALA A 380 -15.01 -18.49 9.88
N ASP A 381 -15.25 -18.80 11.16
CA ASP A 381 -15.13 -17.84 12.25
C ASP A 381 -13.66 -17.42 12.47
N ALA A 382 -12.72 -18.35 12.40
CA ALA A 382 -11.29 -18.03 12.48
C ALA A 382 -10.82 -17.17 11.30
N VAL A 383 -11.30 -17.45 10.08
CA VAL A 383 -11.02 -16.65 8.90
C VAL A 383 -11.62 -15.25 9.00
N LYS A 384 -12.81 -15.08 9.59
CA LYS A 384 -13.36 -13.73 9.87
C LYS A 384 -12.46 -12.94 10.80
N VAL A 385 -11.92 -13.57 11.83
CA VAL A 385 -10.99 -12.91 12.75
C VAL A 385 -9.69 -12.57 12.04
N PHE A 386 -9.14 -13.48 11.23
CA PHE A 386 -7.98 -13.18 10.38
C PHE A 386 -8.24 -11.97 9.47
N GLN A 387 -9.37 -11.96 8.75
CA GLN A 387 -9.75 -10.87 7.87
C GLN A 387 -9.83 -9.54 8.62
N ARG A 388 -10.45 -9.53 9.80
CA ARG A 388 -10.50 -8.34 10.66
C ARG A 388 -9.11 -7.85 11.05
N VAL A 389 -8.22 -8.76 11.47
CA VAL A 389 -6.85 -8.43 11.88
C VAL A 389 -6.05 -7.83 10.72
N PHE A 390 -6.22 -8.33 9.50
CA PHE A 390 -5.46 -7.87 8.33
C PHE A 390 -6.21 -6.89 7.42
N GLY A 391 -7.29 -6.27 7.92
CA GLY A 391 -8.01 -5.20 7.19
C GLY A 391 -8.73 -5.67 5.92
N LEU A 392 -9.14 -6.93 5.89
CA LEU A 392 -9.91 -7.52 4.79
C LEU A 392 -11.42 -7.58 5.14
N PRO A 393 -12.31 -7.64 4.13
CA PRO A 393 -13.74 -7.88 4.36
C PRO A 393 -13.99 -9.17 5.16
N GLN A 394 -14.74 -9.06 6.25
CA GLN A 394 -14.98 -10.16 7.22
C GLN A 394 -16.05 -11.16 6.74
N THR A 395 -15.85 -11.73 5.56
CA THR A 395 -16.79 -12.66 4.91
C THR A 395 -16.78 -14.05 5.56
N GLY A 396 -15.66 -14.45 6.16
CA GLY A 396 -15.41 -15.82 6.59
C GLY A 396 -15.22 -16.80 5.43
N ALA A 397 -14.99 -16.27 4.23
CA ALA A 397 -14.63 -17.04 3.05
C ALA A 397 -13.21 -16.68 2.63
N VAL A 398 -12.43 -17.66 2.19
CA VAL A 398 -11.08 -17.45 1.67
C VAL A 398 -11.17 -17.30 0.16
N ASP A 399 -11.39 -16.07 -0.28
CA ASP A 399 -11.31 -15.65 -1.67
C ASP A 399 -9.84 -15.43 -2.09
N TYR A 400 -9.63 -14.88 -3.28
CA TYR A 400 -8.29 -14.62 -3.81
C TYR A 400 -7.47 -13.71 -2.85
N PRO A 401 -7.92 -12.48 -2.49
CA PRO A 401 -7.17 -11.63 -1.55
C PRO A 401 -6.87 -12.31 -0.22
N THR A 402 -7.87 -12.96 0.38
CA THR A 402 -7.70 -13.62 1.68
C THR A 402 -6.66 -14.75 1.63
N TRP A 403 -6.62 -15.56 0.56
CA TRP A 403 -5.63 -16.62 0.40
C TRP A 403 -4.20 -16.11 0.35
N TYR A 404 -3.98 -15.04 -0.44
CA TYR A 404 -2.65 -14.46 -0.59
C TYR A 404 -2.21 -13.76 0.68
N GLU A 405 -3.12 -13.10 1.38
CA GLU A 405 -2.80 -12.48 2.66
C GLU A 405 -2.43 -13.54 3.71
N ILE A 406 -3.17 -14.65 3.82
CA ILE A 406 -2.79 -15.79 4.68
C ILE A 406 -1.40 -16.29 4.30
N SER A 407 -1.14 -16.50 3.01
CA SER A 407 0.16 -16.99 2.53
C SER A 407 1.31 -16.02 2.87
N ARG A 408 1.07 -14.71 2.72
CA ARG A 408 2.04 -13.64 3.00
C ARG A 408 2.40 -13.59 4.47
N ILE A 409 1.39 -13.53 5.34
CA ILE A 409 1.60 -13.50 6.79
C ILE A 409 2.24 -14.80 7.25
N PHE A 410 1.83 -15.96 6.73
CA PHE A 410 2.44 -17.25 7.03
C PHE A 410 3.95 -17.26 6.74
N VAL A 411 4.38 -16.76 5.58
CA VAL A 411 5.80 -16.66 5.24
C VAL A 411 6.51 -15.69 6.18
N GLY A 412 5.90 -14.54 6.46
CA GLY A 412 6.43 -13.54 7.39
C GLY A 412 6.69 -14.09 8.80
N VAL A 413 5.76 -14.84 9.37
CA VAL A 413 5.92 -15.42 10.71
C VAL A 413 6.78 -16.68 10.70
N SER A 414 6.85 -17.43 9.60
CA SER A 414 7.61 -18.69 9.53
C SER A 414 9.11 -18.49 9.42
N ARG A 415 9.57 -17.45 8.70
CA ARG A 415 11.00 -17.08 8.61
C ARG A 415 11.65 -16.73 9.96
N ILE A 416 10.85 -16.48 10.99
CA ILE A 416 11.30 -16.19 12.37
C ILE A 416 11.60 -17.49 13.14
N ALA A 417 10.96 -18.61 12.78
CA ALA A 417 11.10 -19.89 13.49
C ALA A 417 12.26 -20.76 12.97
N GLU A 418 12.85 -20.40 11.84
CA GLU A 418 14.05 -21.04 11.30
C GLU A 418 15.23 -20.07 11.51
N PRO A 419 16.05 -20.26 12.56
CA PRO A 419 17.33 -19.58 12.62
C PRO A 419 18.22 -20.10 11.49
N ASP A 420 18.87 -19.19 10.74
CA ASP A 420 19.91 -19.52 9.76
C ASP A 420 21.02 -20.42 10.34
#